data_AF-A0A418VED4-F1
#
_entry.id   AF-A0A418VED4-F1
#
_cell.length_a   1.000
_cell.length_b   1.000
_cell.length_c   1.000
_cell.angle_alpha   90.00
_cell.angle_beta   90.00
_cell.angle_gamma   90.00
#
_symmetry.space_group_name_H-M   'P 1'
#
loop_
_entity.id
_entity.type
_entity.pdbx_description
1 polymer ?
#
loop_
_entity_poly.entity_id
_entity_poly.type
_entity_poly.pdbx_seq_one_letter_code
_entity_poly.pdbx_strand_id
1 'polypeptide(L)'
;MKTPHTMLPLRIQAIKRRRLRERVEALEDGAMLGEVNWGQAIEGTLPSTKSTYRIVDKPFKAYLRGLHRLALGLPEQETELERQSRHKVVSQEFRNMLLN
;
A
#
# COMPACT_ATOMS: atom_id res chain seq x y z
N MET A 1 10.85 29.60 -20.34
CA MET A 1 9.45 29.41 -20.76
C MET A 1 9.25 27.96 -21.18
N LYS A 2 8.27 27.22 -20.63
CA LYS A 2 7.98 25.84 -21.04
C LYS A 2 7.07 25.86 -22.29
N THR A 3 7.48 25.21 -23.38
CA THR A 3 6.71 25.16 -24.63
C THR A 3 5.44 24.32 -24.46
N PRO A 4 4.33 24.63 -25.16
CA PRO A 4 3.03 23.97 -24.97
C PRO A 4 3.07 22.44 -25.12
N HIS A 5 3.97 21.92 -25.97
CA HIS A 5 4.17 20.47 -26.15
C HIS A 5 4.75 19.76 -24.91
N THR A 6 5.52 20.46 -24.07
CA THR A 6 6.05 19.90 -22.80
C THR A 6 5.04 19.96 -21.65
N MET A 7 4.03 20.83 -21.75
CA MET A 7 3.00 21.00 -20.73
C MET A 7 1.90 19.93 -20.81
N LEU A 8 1.61 19.39 -22.00
CA LEU A 8 0.59 18.36 -22.21
C LEU A 8 0.91 17.06 -21.47
N PRO A 9 2.12 16.46 -21.58
CA PRO A 9 2.47 15.26 -20.81
C PRO A 9 2.39 15.47 -19.29
N LEU A 10 2.84 16.63 -18.80
CA LEU A 10 2.80 16.98 -17.38
C LEU A 10 1.36 17.10 -16.86
N ARG A 11 0.47 17.72 -17.65
CA ARG A 11 -0.97 17.80 -17.33
C ARG A 11 -1.61 16.42 -17.31
N ILE A 12 -1.30 15.56 -18.28
CA ILE A 12 -1.82 14.18 -18.33
C ILE A 12 -1.36 13.39 -17.09
N GLN A 13 -0.09 13.50 -16.70
CA GLN A 13 0.43 12.86 -15.49
C GLN A 13 -0.26 13.38 -14.23
N ALA A 14 -0.48 14.70 -14.12
CA ALA A 14 -1.19 15.28 -12.98
C ALA A 14 -2.64 14.78 -12.88
N ILE A 15 -3.35 14.67 -14.01
CA ILE A 15 -4.71 14.11 -14.06
C ILE A 15 -4.71 12.63 -13.66
N LYS A 16 -3.75 11.83 -14.15
CA LYS A 16 -3.61 10.42 -13.76
C LYS A 16 -3.39 10.26 -12.25
N ARG A 17 -2.49 11.07 -11.67
CA ARG A 17 -2.22 11.06 -10.22
C ARG A 17 -3.45 11.45 -9.41
N ARG A 18 -4.20 12.46 -9.85
CA ARG A 18 -5.45 12.86 -9.21
C ARG A 18 -6.47 11.71 -9.19
N ARG A 19 -6.69 11.04 -10.32
CA ARG A 19 -7.61 9.88 -10.39
C ARG A 19 -7.17 8.72 -9.50
N LEU A 20 -5.86 8.50 -9.37
CA LEU A 20 -5.34 7.48 -8.47
C LEU A 20 -5.63 7.82 -7.01
N ARG A 21 -5.49 9.08 -6.58
CA ARG A 21 -5.89 9.51 -5.22
C ARG A 21 -7.37 9.28 -4.96
N GLU A 22 -8.23 9.75 -5.86
CA GLU A 22 -9.69 9.57 -5.74
C GLU A 22 -10.07 8.08 -5.67
N ARG A 23 -9.38 7.23 -6.43
CA ARG A 23 -9.59 5.77 -6.37
C ARG A 23 -9.12 5.16 -5.06
N VAL A 24 -8.01 5.63 -4.51
CA VAL A 24 -7.48 5.13 -3.24
C VAL A 24 -8.44 5.49 -2.11
N GLU A 25 -8.89 6.74 -2.04
CA GLU A 25 -9.87 7.20 -1.06
C GLU A 25 -11.15 6.36 -1.13
N ALA A 26 -11.72 6.17 -2.32
CA ALA A 26 -12.92 5.35 -2.49
C ALA A 26 -12.74 3.88 -2.07
N LEU A 27 -11.56 3.31 -2.29
CA LEU A 27 -11.25 1.93 -1.88
C LEU A 27 -11.02 1.83 -0.37
N GLU A 28 -10.43 2.84 0.26
CA GLU A 28 -10.28 2.92 1.71
C GLU A 28 -11.65 3.06 2.38
N ASP A 29 -12.50 3.95 1.88
CA ASP A 29 -13.87 4.14 2.35
C ASP A 29 -14.70 2.86 2.23
N GLY A 30 -14.68 2.21 1.05
CA GLY A 30 -15.38 0.94 0.84
C GLY A 30 -14.87 -0.20 1.73
N ALA A 31 -13.58 -0.18 2.06
CA ALA A 31 -12.99 -1.17 2.95
C ALA A 31 -13.30 -0.89 4.43
N MET A 32 -13.43 0.39 4.83
CA MET A 32 -13.91 0.79 6.16
C MET A 32 -15.40 0.47 6.37
N LEU A 33 -16.21 0.59 5.31
CA LEU A 33 -17.63 0.24 5.32
C LEU A 33 -17.89 -1.27 5.28
N GLY A 34 -16.83 -2.10 5.22
CA GLY A 34 -16.93 -3.56 5.31
C GLY A 34 -17.35 -4.26 4.01
N GLU A 35 -17.47 -3.52 2.89
CA GLU A 35 -17.91 -4.08 1.60
C GLU A 35 -16.76 -4.76 0.82
N VAL A 36 -15.50 -4.50 1.21
CA VAL A 36 -14.32 -5.08 0.56
C VAL A 36 -13.66 -6.09 1.50
N ASN A 37 -13.69 -7.36 1.11
CA ASN A 37 -12.96 -8.42 1.80
C ASN A 37 -11.45 -8.17 1.62
N TRP A 38 -10.72 -7.91 2.72
CA TRP A 38 -9.36 -7.36 2.70
C TRP A 38 -8.28 -8.30 2.14
N GLY A 39 -8.68 -9.49 1.68
CA GLY A 39 -7.80 -10.55 1.16
C GLY A 39 -6.88 -11.09 2.24
N GLN A 40 -6.91 -12.41 2.46
CA GLN A 40 -6.05 -13.05 3.44
C GLN A 40 -4.85 -13.67 2.72
N ALA A 41 -3.64 -13.20 3.03
CA ALA A 41 -2.43 -13.92 2.66
C ALA A 41 -2.14 -14.96 3.74
N ILE A 42 -2.04 -16.22 3.34
CA ILE A 42 -1.55 -17.30 4.21
C ILE A 42 -0.03 -17.34 4.05
N GLU A 43 0.68 -16.78 5.03
CA GLU A 43 2.14 -16.92 5.10
C GLU A 43 2.49 -18.12 5.99
N GLY A 44 3.15 -19.11 5.40
CA GLY A 44 3.69 -20.27 6.12
C GLY A 44 4.63 -21.08 5.24
N THR A 45 5.62 -21.73 5.85
CA THR A 45 6.36 -22.84 5.26
C THR A 45 5.68 -24.15 5.67
N LEU A 46 5.49 -25.05 4.71
CA LEU A 46 4.95 -26.40 4.97
C LEU A 46 5.84 -27.13 5.99
N PRO A 47 5.28 -27.71 7.08
CA PRO A 47 6.05 -28.56 7.98
C PRO A 47 5.49 -29.99 7.98
N SER A 48 6.32 -31.01 8.22
CA SER A 48 5.75 -32.34 8.52
C SER A 48 5.16 -32.42 9.93
N THR A 49 5.38 -31.43 10.82
CA THR A 49 5.03 -31.57 12.24
C THR A 49 4.35 -30.41 12.97
N LYS A 50 4.20 -29.19 12.43
CA LYS A 50 3.29 -28.13 12.93
C LYS A 50 3.44 -26.82 12.15
N SER A 51 2.34 -26.28 11.64
CA SER A 51 2.33 -25.05 10.84
C SER A 51 1.94 -23.83 11.67
N THR A 52 2.91 -22.97 11.96
CA THR A 52 2.66 -21.58 12.36
C THR A 52 2.23 -20.77 11.13
N TYR A 53 1.00 -20.99 10.67
CA TYR A 53 0.38 -20.09 9.71
C TYR A 53 0.09 -18.76 10.41
N ARG A 54 0.49 -17.64 9.79
CA ARG A 54 -0.02 -16.32 10.17
C ARG A 54 -0.98 -15.86 9.08
N ILE A 55 -2.24 -15.65 9.44
CA ILE A 55 -3.20 -14.96 8.57
C ILE A 55 -2.78 -13.50 8.57
N VAL A 56 -2.47 -12.95 7.41
CA VAL A 56 -2.10 -11.55 7.30
C VAL A 56 -2.97 -10.83 6.28
N ASP A 57 -3.52 -9.67 6.67
CA ASP A 57 -4.29 -8.72 5.83
C ASP A 57 -3.43 -8.02 4.75
N LYS A 58 -2.45 -8.71 4.19
CA LYS A 58 -1.39 -8.11 3.38
C LYS A 58 -1.77 -7.73 1.94
N PRO A 59 -2.59 -8.47 1.18
CA PRO A 59 -2.70 -8.26 -0.27
C PRO A 59 -3.43 -6.97 -0.62
N PHE A 60 -4.61 -6.69 -0.04
CA PHE A 60 -5.32 -5.45 -0.32
C PHE A 60 -4.57 -4.23 0.22
N LYS A 61 -4.00 -4.33 1.43
CA LYS A 61 -3.17 -3.25 2.00
C LYS A 61 -1.90 -3.00 1.15
N ALA A 62 -1.31 -4.04 0.55
CA ALA A 62 -0.18 -3.88 -0.38
C ALA A 62 -0.62 -3.21 -1.68
N TYR A 63 -1.77 -3.59 -2.22
CA TYR A 63 -2.35 -2.96 -3.39
C TYR A 63 -2.65 -1.47 -3.17
N LEU A 64 -3.30 -1.13 -2.06
CA LEU A 64 -3.55 0.27 -1.67
C LEU A 64 -2.25 1.06 -1.54
N ARG A 65 -1.22 0.49 -0.91
CA ARG A 65 0.11 1.12 -0.83
C ARG A 65 0.71 1.37 -2.23
N GLY A 66 0.59 0.43 -3.15
CA GLY A 66 1.05 0.59 -4.53
C GLY A 66 0.34 1.75 -5.23
N LEU A 67 -0.98 1.84 -5.08
CA LEU A 67 -1.77 2.94 -5.64
C LEU A 67 -1.41 4.30 -5.02
N HIS A 68 -1.22 4.37 -3.70
CA HIS A 68 -0.75 5.58 -3.00
C HIS A 68 0.60 6.06 -3.56
N ARG A 69 1.55 5.14 -3.75
CA ARG A 69 2.87 5.46 -4.32
C ARG A 69 2.75 6.00 -5.74
N LEU A 70 1.96 5.35 -6.59
CA LEU A 70 1.71 5.82 -7.95
C LEU A 70 1.04 7.20 -7.97
N ALA A 71 0.13 7.48 -7.02
CA ALA A 71 -0.49 8.78 -6.86
C ALA A 71 0.50 9.88 -6.47
N LEU A 72 1.53 9.55 -5.68
CA LEU A 72 2.66 10.43 -5.36
C LEU A 72 3.67 10.56 -6.51
N GLY A 73 3.52 9.76 -7.57
CA GLY A 73 4.47 9.71 -8.68
C GLY A 73 5.72 8.87 -8.39
N LEU A 74 5.65 8.00 -7.38
CA LEU A 74 6.67 7.02 -7.04
C LEU A 74 6.40 5.69 -7.76
N PRO A 75 7.41 4.80 -7.87
CA PRO A 75 7.21 3.43 -8.33
C PRO A 75 6.22 2.69 -7.44
N GLU A 76 5.41 1.80 -8.04
CA GLU A 76 4.40 1.00 -7.33
C GLU A 76 5.00 0.17 -6.18
N GLN A 77 6.19 -0.39 -6.39
CA GLN A 77 6.88 -1.18 -5.38
C GLN A 77 7.74 -0.29 -4.47
N GLU A 78 7.69 -0.59 -3.16
CA GLU A 78 8.63 -0.06 -2.18
C GLU A 78 10.03 -0.61 -2.46
N THR A 79 11.03 0.26 -2.36
CA THR A 79 12.43 -0.19 -2.28
C THR A 79 12.66 -0.97 -0.99
N GLU A 80 13.70 -1.81 -0.97
CA GLU A 80 14.03 -2.62 0.20
C GLU A 80 14.28 -1.75 1.46
N LEU A 81 14.89 -0.58 1.28
CA LEU A 81 15.17 0.38 2.36
C LEU A 81 13.89 1.02 2.92
N GLU A 82 12.95 1.40 2.06
CA GLU A 82 11.64 1.93 2.47
C GLU A 82 10.85 0.86 3.23
N ARG A 83 10.88 -0.38 2.74
CA ARG A 83 10.23 -1.53 3.38
C ARG A 83 10.79 -1.78 4.77
N GLN A 84 12.12 -1.81 4.93
CA GLN A 84 12.77 -2.02 6.23
C GLN A 84 12.45 -0.88 7.21
N SER A 85 12.47 0.37 6.74
CA SER A 85 12.12 1.53 7.56
C SER A 85 10.68 1.44 8.07
N ARG A 86 9.72 1.09 7.19
CA ARG A 86 8.33 0.86 7.58
C ARG A 86 8.19 -0.28 8.59
N HIS A 87 8.89 -1.40 8.37
CA HIS A 87 8.85 -2.52 9.31
C HIS A 87 9.34 -2.13 10.71
N LYS A 88 10.38 -1.29 10.80
CA LYS A 88 10.85 -0.76 12.09
C LYS A 88 9.78 0.10 12.76
N VAL A 89 9.16 1.03 12.03
CA VAL A 89 8.09 1.90 12.55
C VAL A 89 6.91 1.07 13.06
N VAL A 90 6.38 0.18 12.23
CA VAL A 90 5.25 -0.70 12.60
C VAL A 90 5.60 -1.58 13.81
N SER A 91 6.83 -2.09 13.88
CA SER A 91 7.27 -2.89 15.03
C SER A 91 7.38 -2.04 16.31
N GLN A 92 7.79 -0.78 16.18
CA GLN A 92 7.88 0.16 17.30
C GLN A 92 6.46 0.53 17.81
N GLU A 93 5.54 0.85 16.91
CA GLU A 93 4.14 1.14 17.23
C GLU A 93 3.48 -0.06 17.94
N PHE A 94 3.70 -1.27 17.41
CA PHE A 94 3.18 -2.49 18.02
C PHE A 94 3.75 -2.73 19.43
N ARG A 95 5.06 -2.50 19.63
CA ARG A 95 5.67 -2.56 20.97
C ARG A 95 5.07 -1.54 21.92
N ASN A 96 4.87 -0.31 21.47
CA ASN A 96 4.25 0.74 22.30
C ASN A 96 2.81 0.40 22.66
N MET A 97 2.04 -0.20 21.75
CA MET A 97 0.67 -0.65 22.01
C MET A 97 0.60 -1.79 23.02
N LEU A 98 1.63 -2.63 23.11
CA LEU A 98 1.69 -3.74 24.08
C LEU A 98 2.19 -3.33 25.46
N LEU A 99 2.86 -2.17 25.57
CA LEU A 99 3.42 -1.64 26.81
C LEU A 99 2.50 -0.62 27.50
N ASN A 100 1.45 -0.16 26.80
CA ASN A 100 0.36 0.65 27.33
C ASN A 100 -0.85 -0.24 27.66
#